data_AF-A0A7V4Y5G6-F1
#
_entry.id   AF-A0A7V4Y5G6-F1
#
_cell.length_a   1.000
_cell.length_b   1.000
_cell.length_c   1.000
_cell.angle_alpha   90.00
_cell.angle_beta   90.00
_cell.angle_gamma   90.00
#
_symmetry.space_group_name_H-M   'P 1'
#
loop_
_entity.id
_entity.type
_entity.pdbx_description
1 polymer ?
#
loop_
_entity_poly.entity_id
_entity_poly.type
_entity_poly.pdbx_seq_one_letter_code
_entity_poly.pdbx_strand_id
1 'polypeptide(L)'
;MEKIDHHRIHPVVKHPRELMKKELKGIARINDFIAVKITKAVGTMWCAYAFLLLDLFMLPPVIKAGNVMVWVTYIAQTVLQLVLLPIIMVGQNVIQAQNESKADTDHQTLNYLALLQDEQMQELKNQTEILLRLEEILQKK
;
A
#
# COMPACT_ATOMS: atom_id res chain seq x y z
N MET A 1 -11.92 -35.00 -8.57
CA MET A 1 -11.48 -33.60 -8.67
C MET A 1 -11.94 -32.91 -7.39
N GLU A 2 -11.11 -33.02 -6.36
CA GLU A 2 -11.32 -32.34 -5.08
C GLU A 2 -11.28 -30.83 -5.34
N LYS A 3 -12.34 -30.12 -4.96
CA LYS A 3 -12.41 -28.67 -5.14
C LYS A 3 -11.32 -28.08 -4.26
N ILE A 4 -10.33 -27.44 -4.87
CA ILE A 4 -9.30 -26.68 -4.18
C ILE A 4 -10.03 -25.65 -3.30
N ASP A 5 -9.99 -25.86 -1.99
CA ASP A 5 -10.60 -24.97 -1.01
C ASP A 5 -9.74 -23.70 -0.93
N HIS A 6 -10.17 -22.67 -1.67
CA HIS A 6 -9.47 -21.39 -1.80
C HIS A 6 -9.31 -20.61 -0.47
N HIS A 7 -9.79 -21.13 0.66
CA HIS A 7 -9.72 -20.47 1.98
C HIS A 7 -8.70 -21.09 2.94
N ARG A 8 -7.91 -22.11 2.54
CA ARG A 8 -6.84 -22.60 3.40
C ARG A 8 -5.69 -21.58 3.44
N ILE A 9 -5.46 -20.97 4.60
CA ILE A 9 -4.34 -20.06 4.81
C ILE A 9 -3.11 -20.93 5.13
N HIS A 10 -2.05 -20.82 4.33
CA HIS A 10 -0.83 -21.59 4.55
C HIS A 10 -0.16 -21.12 5.86
N PRO A 11 0.21 -22.03 6.78
CA PRO A 11 0.57 -21.71 8.17
C PRO A 11 1.81 -20.83 8.35
N VAL A 12 2.62 -20.69 7.30
CA VAL A 12 3.87 -19.90 7.31
C VAL A 12 3.66 -18.45 6.84
N VAL A 13 2.51 -18.12 6.23
CA VAL A 13 2.24 -16.77 5.72
C VAL A 13 1.77 -15.89 6.88
N LYS A 14 2.64 -15.00 7.36
CA LYS A 14 2.31 -14.03 8.43
C LYS A 14 1.53 -12.85 7.87
N HIS A 15 0.42 -12.52 8.52
CA HIS A 15 -0.41 -11.39 8.10
C HIS A 15 0.29 -10.04 8.41
N PRO A 16 0.29 -9.05 7.50
CA PRO A 16 0.96 -7.75 7.71
C PRO A 16 0.56 -7.03 9.01
N ARG A 17 -0.69 -7.21 9.45
CA ARG A 17 -1.21 -6.68 10.73
C ARG A 17 -0.47 -7.21 11.97
N GLU A 18 0.10 -8.41 11.92
CA GLU A 18 0.87 -8.97 13.03
C GLU A 18 2.23 -8.30 13.18
N LEU A 19 2.80 -7.82 12.07
CA LEU A 19 4.06 -7.09 12.05
C LEU A 19 3.93 -5.65 12.56
N MET A 20 2.71 -5.08 12.51
CA MET A 20 2.43 -3.70 12.92
C MET A 20 2.11 -3.51 14.41
N LYS A 21 2.09 -4.58 15.23
CA LYS A 21 1.93 -4.43 16.69
C LYS A 21 3.17 -3.76 17.32
N LYS A 22 3.26 -2.45 17.18
CA LYS A 22 4.19 -1.61 17.95
C LYS A 22 3.53 -1.27 19.29
N GLU A 23 4.15 -1.69 20.39
CA GLU A 23 3.85 -1.24 21.75
C GLU A 23 4.26 0.24 21.92
N LEU A 24 3.46 1.15 21.36
CA LEU A 24 3.69 2.59 21.50
C LEU A 24 3.27 3.05 22.91
N LYS A 25 4.23 3.51 23.71
CA LYS A 25 3.99 4.04 25.07
C LYS A 25 3.39 5.45 25.01
N GLY A 26 2.32 5.66 25.77
CA GLY A 26 1.69 6.95 26.14
C GLY A 26 1.80 8.08 25.13
N ILE A 27 2.83 8.92 25.27
CA ILE A 27 3.05 10.16 24.51
C ILE A 27 3.24 9.88 23.01
N ALA A 28 3.96 8.80 22.65
CA ALA A 28 4.19 8.47 21.24
C ALA A 28 2.89 8.13 20.51
N ARG A 29 1.95 7.46 21.20
CA ARG A 29 0.64 7.11 20.65
C ARG A 29 -0.24 8.35 20.42
N ILE A 30 -0.14 9.35 21.29
CA ILE A 30 -0.85 10.63 21.13
C ILE A 30 -0.27 11.41 19.96
N ASN A 31 1.06 11.50 19.85
CA ASN A 31 1.73 12.19 18.75
C ASN A 31 1.39 11.53 17.40
N ASP A 32 1.42 10.20 17.32
CA ASP A 32 1.03 9.46 16.11
C ASP A 32 -0.44 9.71 15.77
N PHE A 33 -1.34 9.72 16.76
CA PHE A 33 -2.75 9.99 16.53
C PHE A 33 -2.98 11.40 15.95
N ILE A 34 -2.32 12.41 16.52
CA ILE A 34 -2.40 13.79 16.04
C ILE A 34 -1.82 13.90 14.63
N ALA A 35 -0.64 13.32 14.41
CA ALA A 35 0.03 13.32 13.11
C ALA A 35 -0.87 12.69 12.03
N VAL A 36 -1.43 11.50 12.28
CA VAL A 36 -2.34 10.85 11.34
C VAL A 36 -3.59 11.70 11.08
N LYS A 37 -4.14 12.35 12.11
CA LYS A 37 -5.34 13.18 11.96
C LYS A 37 -5.07 14.42 11.11
N ILE A 38 -3.94 15.10 11.33
CA ILE A 38 -3.54 16.28 10.55
C ILE A 38 -3.24 15.87 9.10
N THR A 39 -2.42 14.84 8.90
CA THR A 39 -2.06 14.35 7.57
C THR A 39 -3.28 13.88 6.79
N LYS A 40 -4.26 13.24 7.45
CA LYS A 40 -5.54 12.89 6.81
C LYS A 40 -6.36 14.11 6.43
N ALA A 41 -6.38 15.16 7.25
CA ALA A 41 -7.12 16.38 6.93
C ALA A 41 -6.49 17.13 5.75
N VAL A 42 -5.17 17.34 5.78
CA VAL A 42 -4.40 18.05 4.75
C VAL A 42 -4.30 17.23 3.45
N GLY A 43 -4.29 15.91 3.56
CA GLY A 43 -4.23 14.98 2.42
C GLY A 43 -5.56 14.74 1.71
N THR A 44 -6.56 15.62 1.88
CA THR A 44 -7.83 15.61 1.13
C THR A 44 -7.80 16.59 -0.04
N MET A 45 -8.47 16.26 -1.15
CA MET A 45 -8.63 17.19 -2.29
C MET A 45 -9.26 18.52 -1.88
N TRP A 46 -10.15 18.50 -0.89
CA TRP A 46 -10.77 19.70 -0.32
C TRP A 46 -9.76 20.71 0.22
N CYS A 47 -8.66 20.24 0.83
CA CYS A 47 -7.60 21.12 1.33
C CYS A 47 -6.87 21.81 0.17
N ALA A 48 -6.60 21.09 -0.92
CA ALA A 48 -6.01 21.66 -2.13
C ALA A 48 -6.90 22.76 -2.74
N TYR A 49 -8.22 22.54 -2.77
CA TYR A 49 -9.17 23.57 -3.24
C TYR A 49 -9.22 24.80 -2.32
N ALA A 50 -9.19 24.60 -1.00
CA ALA A 50 -9.17 25.70 -0.04
C ALA A 50 -7.92 26.58 -0.19
N PHE A 51 -6.77 25.96 -0.40
CA PHE A 51 -5.49 26.66 -0.60
C PHE A 51 -5.41 27.37 -1.95
N LEU A 52 -5.99 26.78 -3.00
CA LEU A 52 -6.13 27.45 -4.28
C LEU A 52 -7.07 28.67 -4.21
N LEU A 53 -8.13 28.60 -3.41
CA LEU A 53 -8.99 29.76 -3.15
C LEU A 53 -8.26 30.85 -2.38
N LEU A 54 -7.49 30.50 -1.35
CA LEU A 54 -6.67 31.46 -0.60
C LEU A 54 -5.62 32.13 -1.50
N ASP A 55 -5.00 31.38 -2.40
CA ASP A 55 -4.07 31.93 -3.38
C ASP A 55 -4.79 32.94 -4.30
N LEU A 56 -6.00 32.63 -4.78
CA LEU A 56 -6.79 33.56 -5.60
C LEU A 56 -7.11 34.88 -4.87
N PHE A 57 -7.29 34.85 -3.55
CA PHE A 57 -7.45 36.08 -2.75
C PHE A 57 -6.19 36.96 -2.72
N MET A 58 -5.01 36.39 -2.92
CA MET A 58 -3.72 37.11 -2.99
C MET A 58 -3.37 37.61 -4.40
N LEU A 59 -4.15 37.26 -5.42
CA LEU A 59 -3.94 37.70 -6.80
C LEU A 59 -4.19 39.22 -7.03
N PRO A 60 -5.21 39.90 -6.47
CA PRO A 60 -5.47 41.32 -6.72
C PRO A 60 -4.28 42.28 -6.45
N PRO A 61 -3.52 42.17 -5.34
CA PRO A 61 -2.36 43.02 -5.11
C PRO A 61 -1.21 42.74 -6.10
N VAL A 62 -1.04 41.50 -6.56
CA VAL A 62 -0.02 41.12 -7.55
C VAL A 62 -0.30 41.76 -8.91
N ILE A 63 -1.56 41.74 -9.34
CA ILE A 63 -1.99 42.41 -10.58
C ILE A 63 -1.71 43.92 -10.50
N LYS A 64 -2.02 44.55 -9.36
CA LYS A 64 -1.79 45.99 -9.14
C LYS A 64 -0.30 46.37 -9.16
N ALA A 65 0.61 45.46 -8.81
CA ALA A 65 2.04 45.72 -8.81
C ALA A 65 2.64 45.85 -10.23
N GLY A 66 2.02 45.22 -11.25
CA GLY A 66 2.37 45.42 -12.66
C GLY A 66 3.79 45.01 -13.10
N ASN A 67 4.55 44.31 -12.25
CA ASN A 67 5.95 43.96 -12.50
C ASN A 67 6.14 42.44 -12.69
N VAL A 68 6.85 42.05 -13.74
CA VAL A 68 7.18 40.65 -14.06
C VAL A 68 7.86 39.93 -12.90
N MET A 69 8.76 40.58 -12.16
CA MET A 69 9.42 40.00 -11.00
C MET A 69 8.42 39.54 -9.94
N VAL A 70 7.41 40.38 -9.66
CA VAL A 70 6.38 40.09 -8.65
C VAL A 70 5.52 38.90 -9.07
N TRP A 71 5.18 38.80 -10.36
CA TRP A 71 4.45 37.65 -10.91
C TRP A 71 5.24 36.34 -10.77
N VAL A 72 6.52 36.35 -11.13
CA VAL A 72 7.37 35.16 -11.03
C VAL A 72 7.53 34.74 -9.57
N THR A 73 7.76 35.69 -8.66
CA THR A 73 7.85 35.41 -7.22
C THR A 73 6.55 34.87 -6.65
N TYR A 74 5.40 35.44 -7.01
CA TYR A 74 4.09 34.95 -6.59
C TYR A 74 3.86 33.51 -7.05
N ILE A 75 4.07 33.20 -8.33
CA ILE A 75 3.88 31.84 -8.84
C ILE A 75 4.84 30.86 -8.15
N ALA A 76 6.12 31.21 -8.03
CA ALA A 76 7.12 30.32 -7.44
C ALA A 76 6.93 30.09 -5.93
N GLN A 77 6.53 31.11 -5.19
CA GLN A 77 6.41 31.03 -3.74
C GLN A 77 4.98 30.72 -3.30
N THR A 78 3.99 31.55 -3.60
CA THR A 78 2.64 31.33 -3.04
C THR A 78 1.91 30.23 -3.79
N VAL A 79 1.88 30.24 -5.12
CA VAL A 79 1.13 29.23 -5.88
C VAL A 79 1.79 27.86 -5.74
N LEU A 80 3.06 27.76 -6.14
CA LEU A 80 3.77 26.48 -6.11
C LEU A 80 4.05 26.00 -4.69
N GLN A 81 4.46 26.82 -3.73
CA GLN A 81 4.81 26.27 -2.41
C GLN A 81 3.58 25.89 -1.57
N LEU A 82 2.55 26.74 -1.56
CA LEU A 82 1.38 26.54 -0.70
C LEU A 82 0.45 25.45 -1.25
N VAL A 83 0.24 25.41 -2.57
CA VAL A 83 -0.71 24.47 -3.19
C VAL A 83 -0.08 23.11 -3.50
N LEU A 84 1.23 23.06 -3.75
CA LEU A 84 1.90 21.80 -4.12
C LEU A 84 1.96 20.80 -2.96
N LEU A 85 2.12 21.27 -1.71
CA LEU A 85 2.23 20.37 -0.56
C LEU A 85 0.99 19.49 -0.34
N PRO A 86 -0.25 20.03 -0.26
CA PRO A 86 -1.45 19.18 -0.18
C PRO A 86 -1.66 18.33 -1.43
N ILE A 87 -1.40 18.84 -2.63
CA ILE A 87 -1.58 18.07 -3.88
C ILE A 87 -0.67 16.84 -3.89
N ILE A 88 0.61 17.00 -3.54
CA ILE A 88 1.55 15.89 -3.42
C ILE A 88 1.03 14.88 -2.38
N MET A 89 0.59 15.35 -1.21
CA MET A 89 0.09 14.48 -0.15
C MET A 89 -1.14 13.67 -0.60
N VAL A 90 -2.08 14.30 -1.30
CA VAL A 90 -3.25 13.60 -1.87
C VAL A 90 -2.83 12.59 -2.92
N GLY A 91 -1.92 12.96 -3.83
CA GLY A 91 -1.39 12.05 -4.84
C GLY A 91 -0.72 10.82 -4.21
N GLN A 92 0.07 11.04 -3.16
CA GLN A 92 0.68 9.97 -2.37
C GLN A 92 -0.37 9.10 -1.69
N ASN A 93 -1.42 9.67 -1.10
CA ASN A 93 -2.50 8.91 -0.46
C ASN A 93 -3.22 8.00 -1.47
N VAL A 94 -3.49 8.48 -2.69
CA VAL A 94 -4.11 7.69 -3.75
C VAL A 94 -3.19 6.55 -4.20
N ILE A 95 -1.90 6.83 -4.40
CA ILE A 95 -0.91 5.81 -4.77
C ILE A 95 -0.76 4.75 -3.66
N GLN A 96 -0.74 5.16 -2.38
CA GLN A 96 -0.69 4.25 -1.24
C GLN A 96 -1.91 3.33 -1.20
N ALA A 97 -3.12 3.85 -1.40
CA ALA A 97 -4.34 3.03 -1.44
C ALA A 97 -4.30 2.00 -2.59
N GLN A 98 -3.77 2.38 -3.76
CA GLN A 98 -3.57 1.46 -4.87
C GLN A 98 -2.51 0.38 -4.55
N ASN A 99 -1.42 0.77 -3.89
CA ASN A 99 -0.38 -0.17 -3.47
C ASN A 99 -0.88 -1.15 -2.40
N GLU A 100 -1.73 -0.70 -1.47
CA GLU A 100 -2.37 -1.57 -0.48
C GLU A 100 -3.29 -2.60 -1.16
N SER A 101 -4.09 -2.18 -2.14
CA SER A 101 -4.95 -3.10 -2.91
C SER A 101 -4.14 -4.13 -3.70
N LYS A 102 -3.02 -3.70 -4.30
CA LYS A 102 -2.09 -4.62 -4.99
C LYS A 102 -1.45 -5.58 -3.99
N ALA A 103 -0.98 -5.10 -2.86
CA ALA A 103 -0.37 -5.92 -1.83
C ALA A 103 -1.33 -6.99 -1.29
N ASP A 104 -2.62 -6.68 -1.14
CA ASP A 104 -3.63 -7.66 -0.72
C ASP A 104 -3.86 -8.74 -1.78
N THR A 105 -3.92 -8.34 -3.05
CA THR A 105 -4.04 -9.27 -4.19
C THR A 105 -2.80 -10.16 -4.32
N ASP A 106 -1.62 -9.58 -4.19
CA ASP A 106 -0.34 -10.30 -4.22
C ASP A 106 -0.27 -11.28 -3.06
N HIS A 107 -0.68 -10.89 -1.86
CA HIS A 107 -0.73 -11.77 -0.70
C HIS A 107 -1.65 -12.98 -0.93
N GLN A 108 -2.84 -12.78 -1.47
CA GLN A 108 -3.76 -13.87 -1.82
C GLN A 108 -3.15 -14.80 -2.88
N THR A 109 -2.50 -14.22 -3.90
CA THR A 109 -1.83 -14.97 -4.96
C THR A 109 -0.69 -15.81 -4.40
N LEU A 110 0.15 -15.24 -3.54
CA LEU A 110 1.24 -15.94 -2.88
C LEU A 110 0.75 -17.09 -2.00
N ASN A 111 -0.35 -16.87 -1.26
CA ASN A 111 -0.95 -17.93 -0.46
C ASN A 111 -1.47 -19.09 -1.34
N TYR A 112 -2.13 -18.76 -2.46
CA TYR A 112 -2.58 -19.77 -3.43
C TYR A 112 -1.41 -20.56 -4.03
N LEU A 113 -0.33 -19.89 -4.41
CA LEU A 113 0.87 -20.54 -4.93
C LEU A 113 1.52 -21.48 -3.91
N ALA A 114 1.55 -21.09 -2.63
CA ALA A 114 2.08 -21.93 -1.57
C ALA A 114 1.26 -23.23 -1.39
N LEU A 115 -0.07 -23.15 -1.41
CA LEU A 115 -0.92 -24.35 -1.36
C LEU A 115 -0.70 -25.27 -2.56
N LEU A 116 -0.62 -24.71 -3.76
CA LEU A 116 -0.38 -25.48 -4.98
C LEU A 116 0.98 -26.19 -4.93
N GLN A 117 1.99 -25.53 -4.37
CA GLN A 117 3.32 -26.12 -4.17
C GLN A 117 3.27 -27.32 -3.20
N ASP A 118 2.50 -27.23 -2.12
CA ASP A 118 2.30 -28.33 -1.18
C ASP A 118 1.61 -29.53 -1.85
N GLU A 119 0.56 -29.28 -2.64
CA GLU A 119 -0.14 -30.32 -3.40
C GLU A 119 0.79 -31.02 -4.39
N GLN A 120 1.58 -30.26 -5.16
CA GLN A 120 2.58 -30.81 -6.07
C GLN A 120 3.64 -31.65 -5.34
N MET A 121 4.07 -31.22 -4.16
CA MET A 121 5.05 -31.95 -3.36
C MET A 121 4.49 -33.27 -2.83
N GLN A 122 3.20 -33.31 -2.47
CA GLN A 122 2.52 -34.55 -2.09
C GLN A 122 2.42 -35.52 -3.27
N GLU A 123 2.05 -35.02 -4.45
CA GLU A 123 1.95 -35.83 -5.66
C GLU A 123 3.31 -36.44 -6.06
N LEU A 124 4.39 -35.66 -6.00
CA LEU A 124 5.76 -36.16 -6.23
C LEU A 124 6.17 -37.25 -5.23
N LYS A 125 5.77 -37.11 -3.95
CA LYS A 125 6.01 -38.14 -2.93
C LYS A 125 5.23 -39.42 -3.22
N ASN A 126 3.95 -39.30 -3.61
CA ASN A 126 3.13 -40.45 -4.00
C ASN A 126 3.71 -41.20 -5.20
N GLN A 127 4.17 -40.47 -6.23
CA GLN A 127 4.83 -41.09 -7.39
C GLN A 127 6.10 -41.83 -6.99
N THR A 128 6.91 -41.24 -6.11
CA THR A 128 8.13 -41.89 -5.58
C THR A 128 7.79 -43.16 -4.81
N GLU A 129 6.75 -43.13 -3.96
CA GLU A 129 6.33 -44.31 -3.20
C GLU A 129 5.82 -45.44 -4.11
N ILE A 130 5.05 -45.11 -5.15
CA ILE A 130 4.59 -46.09 -6.14
C ILE A 130 5.78 -46.73 -6.87
N LEU A 131 6.76 -45.94 -7.29
CA LEU A 131 7.96 -46.45 -7.96
C LEU A 131 8.76 -47.41 -7.06
N LEU A 132 8.93 -47.08 -5.79
CA LEU A 132 9.61 -47.96 -4.83
C LEU A 132 8.84 -49.27 -4.61
N ARG A 133 7.50 -49.22 -4.48
CA ARG A 133 6.68 -50.43 -4.38
C ARG A 133 6.78 -51.32 -5.61
N LEU A 134 6.84 -50.71 -6.81
CA LEU A 134 7.04 -51.45 -8.06
C LEU A 134 8.43 -52.12 -8.11
N GLU A 135 9.47 -51.42 -7.67
CA GLU A 135 10.83 -51.97 -7.58
C GLU A 135 10.87 -53.18 -6.62
N GLU A 136 10.26 -53.08 -5.44
CA GLU A 136 10.18 -54.20 -4.48
C GLU A 136 9.45 -55.43 -5.05
N ILE A 137 8.34 -55.21 -5.79
CA ILE A 137 7.60 -56.30 -6.43
C ILE A 137 8.44 -56.97 -7.52
N LEU A 138 9.20 -56.20 -8.29
CA LEU A 138 10.09 -56.73 -9.32
C LEU A 138 11.29 -57.49 -8.71
N GLN A 139 11.84 -57.05 -7.58
CA GLN A 139 12.95 -57.75 -6.91
C GLN A 139 12.53 -59.05 -6.20
N LYS A 140 11.25 -59.21 -5.83
CA LYS A 140 10.72 -60.44 -5.21
C LYS A 140 10.37 -61.55 -6.20
N LYS A 141 10.49 -61.31 -7.50
CA LYS A 141 10.15 -62.25 -8.57
C LYS A 141 11.41 -62.83 -9.21
#